data_AF-A0AAV7GD22-F1
#
_entry.id   AF-A0AAV7GD22-F1
#
_cell.length_a   1.000
_cell.length_b   1.000
_cell.length_c   1.000
_cell.angle_alpha   90.00
_cell.angle_beta   90.00
_cell.angle_gamma   90.00
#
_symmetry.space_group_name_H-M   'P 1'
#
loop_
_entity.id
_entity.type
_entity.pdbx_description
1 polymer ?
#
loop_
_entity_poly.entity_id
_entity_poly.type
_entity_poly.pdbx_seq_one_letter_code
_entity_poly.pdbx_strand_id
1 'polypeptide(L)'
;MENIPLRLRSFKLHLIIPKNLRNYLAKTFKLIYVPESSTTLLEINGAKIPPNKPAPIFLRCNRLVESESDTEVVYASTDQVFTSDGLRFEVNFDGEKSLKGIFQRNVRWD
;
A
#
# COMPACT_ATOMS: atom_id res chain seq x y z
N MET A 1 -18.76 16.21 -13.16
CA MET A 1 -18.63 15.88 -11.72
C MET A 1 -17.27 16.36 -11.28
N GLU A 2 -17.19 17.16 -10.21
CA GLU A 2 -15.89 17.52 -9.63
C GLU A 2 -15.21 16.27 -9.11
N ASN A 3 -13.97 16.05 -9.55
CA ASN A 3 -13.18 14.90 -9.17
C ASN A 3 -12.58 15.20 -7.79
N ILE A 4 -13.26 14.76 -6.72
CA ILE A 4 -12.80 15.01 -5.35
C ILE A 4 -11.55 14.17 -5.11
N PRO A 5 -10.37 14.79 -4.87
CA PRO A 5 -9.15 14.06 -4.67
C PRO A 5 -9.25 13.10 -3.48
N LEU A 6 -8.66 11.92 -3.64
CA LEU A 6 -8.50 10.95 -2.58
C LEU A 6 -7.36 11.37 -1.67
N ARG A 7 -7.67 11.49 -0.37
CA ARG A 7 -6.68 11.80 0.67
C ARG A 7 -6.61 10.67 1.68
N LEU A 8 -5.47 9.99 1.70
CA LEU A 8 -5.18 8.87 2.60
C LEU A 8 -4.20 9.35 3.68
N ARG A 9 -4.56 9.10 4.94
CA ARG A 9 -3.73 9.48 6.10
C ARG A 9 -2.80 8.36 6.59
N SER A 10 -3.09 7.14 6.19
CA SER A 10 -2.32 5.96 6.58
C SER A 10 -2.61 4.82 5.62
N PHE A 11 -1.63 3.96 5.43
CA PHE A 11 -1.79 2.67 4.74
C PHE A 11 -1.59 1.56 5.74
N LYS A 12 -2.47 0.56 5.71
CA LYS A 12 -2.37 -0.63 6.55
C LYS A 12 -2.51 -1.88 5.68
N LEU A 13 -1.57 -2.79 5.82
CA LEU A 13 -1.64 -4.13 5.25
C LEU A 13 -1.86 -5.11 6.40
N HIS A 14 -3.06 -5.68 6.47
CA HIS A 14 -3.38 -6.77 7.39
C HIS A 14 -3.15 -8.09 6.68
N LEU A 15 -2.33 -8.95 7.26
CA LEU A 15 -2.10 -10.30 6.79
C LEU A 15 -2.46 -11.26 7.92
N ILE A 16 -3.20 -12.32 7.57
CA ILE A 16 -3.37 -13.49 8.40
C ILE A 16 -2.65 -14.61 7.67
N ILE A 17 -1.63 -15.16 8.33
CA ILE A 17 -0.83 -16.24 7.76
C ILE A 17 -0.77 -17.42 8.71
N PRO A 18 -0.60 -18.65 8.20
CA PRO A 18 -0.28 -19.80 9.03
C PRO A 18 0.95 -19.54 9.90
N LYS A 19 0.90 -19.97 11.17
CA LYS A 19 1.98 -19.72 12.16
C LYS A 19 3.35 -20.21 11.71
N ASN A 20 3.41 -21.32 10.98
CA ASN A 20 4.65 -21.87 10.43
C ASN A 20 5.29 -20.96 9.35
N LEU A 21 4.54 -20.03 8.78
CA LEU A 21 5.04 -19.06 7.79
C LEU A 21 5.53 -17.74 8.41
N ARG A 22 5.39 -17.57 9.73
CA ARG A 22 5.79 -16.33 10.43
C ARG A 22 7.24 -15.94 10.19
N ASN A 23 8.15 -16.92 10.15
CA ASN A 23 9.58 -16.64 9.99
C ASN A 23 9.93 -16.07 8.60
N TYR A 24 8.98 -16.12 7.65
CA TYR A 24 9.10 -15.52 6.33
C TYR A 24 8.48 -14.11 6.25
N LEU A 25 7.99 -13.56 7.37
CA LEU A 25 7.50 -12.19 7.41
C LEU A 25 8.66 -11.20 7.31
N ALA A 26 8.62 -10.36 6.27
CA ALA A 26 9.57 -9.26 6.14
C ALA A 26 9.41 -8.26 7.30
N LYS A 27 10.50 -7.63 7.74
CA LYS A 27 10.45 -6.57 8.78
C LYS A 27 9.74 -5.30 8.27
N THR A 28 9.86 -5.05 6.98
CA THR A 28 9.31 -3.88 6.30
C THR A 28 8.81 -4.31 4.94
N PHE A 29 7.68 -3.78 4.52
CA PHE A 29 7.16 -3.91 3.17
C PHE A 29 7.36 -2.61 2.40
N LYS A 30 7.68 -2.73 1.11
CA LYS A 30 7.76 -1.59 0.21
C LYS A 30 6.52 -1.59 -0.68
N LEU A 31 5.67 -0.59 -0.48
CA LEU A 31 4.53 -0.28 -1.32
C LEU A 31 5.00 0.67 -2.43
N ILE A 32 4.90 0.25 -3.68
CA ILE A 32 5.25 1.06 -4.84
C ILE A 32 3.98 1.62 -5.45
N TYR A 33 3.81 2.93 -5.42
CA TYR A 33 2.75 3.61 -6.14
C TYR A 33 3.13 3.75 -7.59
N VAL A 34 2.20 3.34 -8.47
CA VAL A 34 2.31 3.48 -9.91
C VAL A 34 1.19 4.40 -10.39
N PRO A 35 1.50 5.61 -10.89
CA PRO A 35 0.51 6.52 -11.46
C PRO A 35 -0.21 5.86 -12.64
N GLU A 36 -1.53 6.03 -12.72
CA GLU A 36 -2.35 5.43 -13.77
C GLU A 36 -2.28 6.21 -15.09
N SER A 37 -2.08 7.54 -15.02
CA SER A 37 -1.94 8.41 -16.19
C SER A 37 -0.93 9.53 -15.96
N SER A 38 -0.44 10.13 -17.05
CA SER A 38 0.49 11.27 -17.02
C SER A 38 -0.11 12.54 -16.40
N THR A 39 -1.43 12.60 -16.20
CA THR A 39 -2.13 13.74 -15.59
C THR A 39 -2.51 13.51 -14.13
N THR A 40 -2.28 12.32 -13.59
CA THR A 40 -2.64 12.00 -12.20
C THR A 40 -1.69 12.72 -11.24
N LEU A 41 -2.24 13.62 -10.42
CA LEU A 41 -1.51 14.31 -9.36
C LEU A 41 -1.27 13.33 -8.21
N LEU A 42 -0.02 12.97 -7.94
CA LEU A 42 0.36 12.19 -6.76
C LEU A 42 1.18 13.05 -5.81
N GLU A 43 0.77 13.14 -4.55
CA GLU A 43 1.58 13.76 -3.49
C GLU A 43 1.77 12.79 -2.33
N ILE A 44 2.99 12.73 -1.80
CA ILE A 44 3.34 11.93 -0.62
C ILE A 44 4.01 12.85 0.39
N ASN A 45 3.44 12.96 1.59
CA ASN A 45 3.89 13.88 2.64
C ASN A 45 4.07 15.32 2.13
N GLY A 46 3.19 15.76 1.23
CA GLY A 46 3.25 17.09 0.60
C GLY A 46 4.26 17.23 -0.55
N ALA A 47 5.06 16.19 -0.84
CA ALA A 47 5.95 16.19 -1.99
C ALA A 47 5.21 15.70 -3.25
N LYS A 48 5.21 16.51 -4.30
CA LYS A 48 4.65 16.15 -5.61
C LYS A 48 5.54 15.11 -6.30
N ILE A 49 4.94 13.99 -6.68
CA ILE A 49 5.63 12.89 -7.35
C ILE A 49 5.38 12.98 -8.86
N PRO A 50 6.43 12.99 -9.71
CA PRO A 50 6.27 12.96 -11.15
C PRO A 50 5.56 11.68 -11.62
N PRO A 51 4.67 11.76 -12.62
CA PRO A 51 3.88 10.62 -13.09
C PRO A 51 4.73 9.50 -13.71
N ASN A 52 5.95 9.81 -14.14
CA ASN A 52 6.89 8.85 -14.72
C ASN A 52 7.83 8.20 -13.69
N LYS A 53 7.60 8.41 -12.38
CA LYS A 53 8.44 7.84 -11.32
C LYS A 53 7.64 6.97 -10.36
N PRO A 54 8.12 5.76 -10.03
CA PRO A 54 7.56 4.99 -8.93
C PRO A 54 7.77 5.74 -7.62
N ALA A 55 6.75 5.74 -6.76
CA ALA A 55 6.84 6.34 -5.44
C ALA A 55 6.86 5.24 -4.38
N PRO A 56 7.96 5.02 -3.64
CA PRO A 56 7.99 4.01 -2.60
C PRO A 56 7.45 4.55 -1.27
N ILE A 57 6.62 3.75 -0.60
CA ILE A 57 6.22 3.92 0.81
C ILE A 57 6.63 2.66 1.57
N PHE A 58 7.19 2.85 2.75
CA PHE A 58 7.64 1.75 3.59
C PHE A 58 6.61 1.49 4.68
N LEU A 59 6.00 0.30 4.66
CA LEU A 59 5.11 -0.18 5.69
C LEU A 59 5.94 -0.95 6.72
N ARG A 60 5.90 -0.53 7.98
CA ARG A 60 6.62 -1.20 9.07
C ARG A 60 5.66 -2.07 9.86
N CYS A 61 6.14 -3.19 10.40
CA CYS A 61 5.34 -3.99 11.31
C CYS A 61 4.92 -3.13 12.52
N ASN A 62 3.62 -2.93 12.66
CA ASN A 62 3.00 -2.11 13.70
C ASN A 62 2.31 -2.97 14.76
N ARG A 63 1.83 -4.16 14.38
CA ARG A 63 1.20 -5.13 15.30
C ARG A 63 1.48 -6.54 14.83
N LEU A 64 1.75 -7.43 15.78
CA LEU A 64 1.87 -8.88 15.57
C LEU A 64 1.08 -9.57 16.68
N VAL A 65 0.15 -10.45 16.32
CA VAL A 65 -0.65 -11.26 17.25
C VAL A 65 -0.55 -12.71 16.81
N GLU A 66 -0.25 -13.59 17.75
CA GLU A 66 -0.11 -15.02 17.51
C GLU A 66 -1.31 -15.76 18.08
N SER A 67 -1.86 -16.70 17.31
CA SER A 67 -2.84 -17.68 17.78
C SER A 67 -2.25 -19.09 17.70
N GLU A 68 -3.06 -20.11 17.97
CA GLU A 68 -2.62 -21.50 17.90
C GLU A 68 -2.25 -21.91 16.47
N SER A 69 -3.07 -21.53 15.49
CA SER A 69 -2.92 -21.87 14.07
C SER A 69 -2.26 -20.78 13.23
N ASP A 70 -2.46 -19.52 13.59
CA ASP A 70 -2.22 -18.38 12.70
C ASP A 70 -1.41 -17.27 13.37
N THR A 71 -0.95 -16.35 12.54
CA THR A 71 -0.31 -15.11 12.95
C THR A 71 -0.98 -13.97 12.19
N GLU A 72 -1.60 -13.07 12.93
CA GLU A 72 -2.07 -11.80 12.41
C GLU A 72 -0.93 -10.78 12.50
N VAL A 73 -0.61 -10.16 11.37
CA VAL A 73 0.38 -9.09 11.32
C VAL A 73 -0.19 -7.88 10.59
N VAL A 74 0.06 -6.70 11.15
CA VAL A 74 -0.34 -5.42 10.58
C VAL A 74 0.90 -4.62 10.27
N TYR A 75 1.08 -4.29 9.00
CA TYR A 75 2.08 -3.33 8.56
C TYR A 75 1.43 -2.00 8.29
N ALA A 76 2.05 -0.92 8.73
CA ALA A 76 1.50 0.41 8.55
C ALA A 76 2.54 1.44 8.11
N SER A 77 2.08 2.43 7.35
CA SER A 77 2.75 3.72 7.20
C SER A 77 1.77 4.84 7.54
N THR A 78 2.30 5.90 8.14
CA THR A 78 1.62 7.18 8.40
C THR A 78 1.84 8.20 7.28
N ASP A 79 2.48 7.80 6.18
CA ASP A 79 2.68 8.67 5.03
C ASP A 79 1.33 9.16 4.50
N GLN A 80 1.22 10.48 4.33
CA GLN A 80 0.02 11.10 3.79
C GLN A 80 0.07 11.04 2.27
N VAL A 81 -0.94 10.45 1.65
CA VAL A 81 -1.02 10.32 0.20
C VAL A 81 -2.22 11.07 -0.33
N PHE A 82 -2.00 11.81 -1.40
CA PHE A 82 -3.00 12.53 -2.14
C PHE A 82 -2.97 12.09 -3.61
N THR A 83 -4.12 11.69 -4.15
CA THR A 83 -4.25 11.27 -5.55
C THR A 83 -5.60 11.70 -6.13
N SER A 84 -5.67 11.99 -7.43
CA SER A 84 -6.90 12.43 -8.09
C SER A 84 -7.92 11.31 -8.33
N ASP A 85 -7.48 10.13 -8.79
CA ASP A 85 -8.37 9.16 -9.44
C ASP A 85 -8.35 7.76 -8.80
N GLY A 86 -7.29 7.44 -8.09
CA GLY A 86 -7.04 6.11 -7.57
C GLY A 86 -5.54 5.88 -7.38
N LEU A 87 -5.19 4.69 -6.92
CA LEU A 87 -3.81 4.27 -6.72
C LEU A 87 -3.68 2.80 -7.09
N ARG A 88 -2.73 2.51 -7.98
CA ARG A 88 -2.21 1.16 -8.13
C ARG A 88 -1.01 1.01 -7.23
N PHE A 89 -0.93 -0.12 -6.55
CA PHE A 89 0.16 -0.42 -5.66
C PHE A 89 0.73 -1.82 -5.87
N GLU A 90 2.02 -1.94 -5.58
CA GLU A 90 2.74 -3.20 -5.55
C GLU A 90 3.50 -3.32 -4.23
N VAL A 91 3.18 -4.34 -3.44
CA VAL A 91 3.88 -4.67 -2.20
C VAL A 91 4.93 -5.73 -2.51
N ASN A 92 6.21 -5.39 -2.34
CA ASN A 92 7.31 -6.33 -2.56
C ASN A 92 7.73 -7.01 -1.26
N PHE A 93 7.82 -8.35 -1.30
CA PHE A 93 8.28 -9.23 -0.25
C PHE A 93 9.72 -9.67 -0.60
N ASP A 94 10.70 -9.16 0.13
CA ASP A 94 12.13 -9.45 -0.04
C ASP A 94 12.65 -9.37 -1.50
N GLY A 95 11.99 -8.56 -2.33
CA GLY A 95 12.38 -8.33 -3.73
C GLY A 95 11.98 -9.43 -4.73
N GLU A 96 11.40 -10.55 -4.29
CA GLU A 96 11.09 -11.68 -5.18
C GLU A 96 9.61 -11.83 -5.50
N LYS A 97 8.73 -11.56 -4.52
CA LYS A 97 7.27 -11.74 -4.69
C LYS A 97 6.58 -10.41 -4.54
N SER A 98 5.52 -10.21 -5.31
CA SER A 98 4.74 -8.99 -5.18
C SER A 98 3.23 -9.23 -5.14
N LEU A 99 2.59 -8.59 -4.16
CA LEU A 99 1.14 -8.44 -4.10
C LEU A 99 0.77 -7.15 -4.82
N LYS A 100 -0.05 -7.24 -5.85
CA LYS A 100 -0.53 -6.09 -6.61
C LYS A 100 -1.97 -5.81 -6.25
N GLY A 101 -2.30 -4.53 -6.12
CA GLY A 101 -3.66 -4.10 -5.85
C GLY A 101 -3.94 -2.75 -6.49
N ILE A 102 -5.23 -2.45 -6.60
CA ILE A 102 -5.73 -1.18 -7.10
C ILE A 102 -6.76 -0.70 -6.08
N PHE A 103 -6.60 0.52 -5.60
CA PHE A 103 -7.64 1.23 -4.85
C PHE A 103 -8.12 2.38 -5.73
N GLN A 104 -9.34 2.28 -6.22
CA GLN A 104 -9.95 3.30 -7.07
C GLN A 104 -11.26 3.75 -6.43
N ARG A 105 -11.56 5.04 -6.55
CA ARG A 105 -12.83 5.59 -6.09
C ARG A 105 -13.86 5.36 -7.19
N ASN A 106 -15.00 4.73 -6.85
CA ASN A 106 -16.12 4.43 -7.76
C ASN A 106 -15.95 3.25 -8.73
N VAL A 107 -15.17 2.23 -8.41
CA VAL A 107 -15.22 0.96 -9.15
C VAL A 107 -16.38 0.13 -8.59
N ARG A 108 -17.45 -0.01 -9.37
CA ARG A 108 -18.35 -1.15 -9.19
C ARG A 108 -17.58 -2.39 -9.63
N TRP A 109 -17.47 -3.36 -8.73
CA TRP A 109 -17.09 -4.71 -9.11
C TRP A 109 -18.31 -5.31 -9.79
N ASP A 110 -18.25 -5.44 -11.12
CA ASP A 110 -19.19 -6.27 -11.87
C ASP A 110 -18.79 -7.76 -11.72
#